data_AF-A0A2D6MJA4-F1
#
_entry.id   AF-A0A2D6MJA4-F1
#
_cell.length_a   1.000
_cell.length_b   1.000
_cell.length_c   1.000
_cell.angle_alpha   90.00
_cell.angle_beta   90.00
_cell.angle_gamma   90.00
#
_symmetry.space_group_name_H-M   'P 1'
#
loop_
_entity.id
_entity.type
_entity.pdbx_description
1 polymer ?
#
loop_
_entity_poly.entity_id
_entity_poly.type
_entity_poly.pdbx_seq_one_letter_code
_entity_poly.pdbx_strand_id
1 'polypeptide(L)'
;MGDIKFLNIEVAKTPQQLQKGLMFREKLSSNNGMIFSFPKDDVLSFWGMNTFIPLDIAFIDNSNKIDSIQRIKPHDLTSVKSKNKCCHAIEANEGWFDRNGISNGDFVEIFEDNLGNSPKVFFIKKQSSVKTAQLDSDDVDDLSEPTNEELDLISRDEFLNDSNPSESNYLVDNEGFVDDESDVTLEELDDAIDGAREYLDKPSDKKDETKGVPTDLAHIPRFGSVFQAINWGKENNQTMLIKYKTIKGNIISREIEPHDLFFAKTTRRQVMATFDRQVGAPRSFIVMNILEYSFNGVEFTPKFIVI
;
A
#
# COMPACT_ATOMS: atom_id res chain seq x y z
N MET A 1 -22.23 -24.38 23.53
CA MET A 1 -20.93 -24.01 22.92
C MET A 1 -21.27 -23.22 21.68
N GLY A 2 -21.03 -21.90 21.65
CA GLY A 2 -21.38 -21.09 20.49
C GLY A 2 -20.53 -21.49 19.28
N ASP A 3 -21.08 -21.37 18.07
CA ASP A 3 -20.34 -21.65 16.84
C ASP A 3 -19.09 -20.77 16.76
N ILE A 4 -17.92 -21.40 16.72
CA ILE A 4 -16.63 -20.72 16.51
C ILE A 4 -16.68 -20.03 15.14
N LYS A 5 -16.49 -18.71 15.12
CA LYS A 5 -16.51 -17.91 13.89
C LYS A 5 -15.09 -17.75 13.37
N PHE A 6 -14.89 -18.11 12.09
CA PHE A 6 -13.58 -18.02 11.46
C PHE A 6 -13.67 -17.61 10.00
N LEU A 7 -12.57 -17.02 9.51
CA LEU A 7 -12.31 -16.79 8.09
C LEU A 7 -11.12 -17.64 7.65
N ASN A 8 -11.17 -18.18 6.44
CA ASN A 8 -9.98 -18.63 5.72
C ASN A 8 -9.34 -17.39 5.06
N ILE A 9 -8.05 -17.19 5.28
CA ILE A 9 -7.42 -15.90 5.03
C ILE A 9 -6.25 -16.05 4.07
N GLU A 10 -6.24 -15.17 3.07
CA GLU A 10 -5.04 -14.86 2.29
C GLU A 10 -4.19 -13.82 3.02
N VAL A 11 -2.86 -13.92 2.94
CA VAL A 11 -1.96 -13.07 3.72
C VAL A 11 -1.24 -12.07 2.81
N ALA A 12 -1.44 -10.78 3.09
CA ALA A 12 -0.69 -9.69 2.50
C ALA A 12 0.36 -9.18 3.51
N LYS A 13 1.65 -9.43 3.21
CA LYS A 13 2.81 -9.05 4.05
C LYS A 13 3.80 -8.16 3.29
N THR A 14 3.95 -8.36 1.98
CA THR A 14 4.83 -7.55 1.14
C THR A 14 4.15 -6.25 0.71
N PRO A 15 4.90 -5.17 0.43
CA PRO A 15 4.30 -3.92 -0.03
C PRO A 15 3.42 -4.07 -1.28
N GLN A 16 3.82 -4.92 -2.22
CA GLN A 16 3.04 -5.28 -3.41
C GLN A 16 1.69 -5.90 -3.04
N GLN A 17 1.70 -6.88 -2.12
CA GLN A 17 0.47 -7.53 -1.66
C GLN A 17 -0.42 -6.58 -0.88
N LEU A 18 0.17 -5.76 0.00
CA LEU A 18 -0.56 -4.78 0.81
C LEU A 18 -1.25 -3.73 -0.07
N GLN A 19 -0.58 -3.22 -1.10
CA GLN A 19 -1.18 -2.25 -2.01
C GLN A 19 -2.24 -2.88 -2.92
N LYS A 20 -2.03 -4.12 -3.36
CA LYS A 20 -2.97 -4.82 -4.24
C LYS A 20 -4.26 -5.21 -3.51
N GLY A 21 -4.18 -5.70 -2.28
CA GLY A 21 -5.33 -6.19 -1.54
C GLY A 21 -6.23 -7.14 -2.35
N LEU A 22 -7.55 -6.93 -2.27
CA LEU A 22 -8.56 -7.66 -3.04
C LEU A 22 -8.95 -6.99 -4.38
N MET A 23 -8.12 -6.10 -4.91
CA MET A 23 -8.37 -5.45 -6.21
C MET A 23 -8.53 -6.46 -7.34
N PHE A 24 -9.38 -6.11 -8.31
CA PHE A 24 -9.69 -6.86 -9.52
C PHE A 24 -10.36 -8.24 -9.30
N ARG A 25 -10.68 -8.59 -8.05
CA ARG A 25 -11.44 -9.81 -7.73
C ARG A 25 -12.90 -9.60 -8.11
N GLU A 26 -13.48 -10.51 -8.89
CA GLU A 26 -14.92 -10.50 -9.20
C GLU A 26 -15.77 -11.13 -8.08
N LYS A 27 -15.17 -12.02 -7.27
CA LYS A 27 -15.86 -12.71 -6.17
C LYS A 27 -14.91 -13.08 -5.04
N LEU A 28 -15.47 -13.17 -3.83
CA LEU A 28 -14.82 -13.67 -2.62
C LEU A 28 -15.78 -14.65 -1.93
N SER A 29 -15.34 -15.87 -1.66
CA SER A 29 -16.18 -16.87 -0.97
C SER A 29 -16.61 -16.36 0.41
N SER A 30 -17.79 -16.79 0.87
CA SER A 30 -18.47 -16.21 2.04
C SER A 30 -17.64 -16.20 3.32
N ASN A 31 -16.82 -17.23 3.57
CA ASN A 31 -15.95 -17.35 4.75
C ASN A 31 -14.47 -17.21 4.38
N ASN A 32 -14.18 -16.41 3.36
CA ASN A 32 -12.83 -16.05 2.97
C ASN A 32 -12.61 -14.56 3.19
N GLY A 33 -11.35 -14.20 3.40
CA GLY A 33 -10.91 -12.82 3.53
C GLY A 33 -9.43 -12.67 3.26
N MET A 34 -8.91 -11.46 3.50
CA MET A 34 -7.50 -11.16 3.41
C MET A 34 -7.05 -10.46 4.70
N ILE A 35 -5.92 -10.88 5.27
CA ILE A 35 -5.26 -10.18 6.36
C ILE A 35 -4.07 -9.41 5.81
N PHE A 36 -3.99 -8.14 6.19
CA PHE A 36 -2.88 -7.26 5.96
C PHE A 36 -2.06 -7.23 7.25
N SER A 37 -0.77 -7.56 7.17
CA SER A 37 0.14 -7.59 8.32
C SER A 37 1.25 -6.57 8.11
N PHE A 38 1.34 -5.63 9.04
CA PHE A 38 2.29 -4.53 8.99
C PHE A 38 3.38 -4.72 10.05
N PRO A 39 4.65 -4.42 9.75
CA PRO A 39 5.76 -4.63 10.67
C PRO A 39 5.80 -3.60 11.81
N LYS A 40 4.99 -2.54 11.75
CA LYS A 40 4.93 -1.45 12.73
C LYS A 40 3.48 -1.03 12.94
N ASP A 41 3.16 -0.68 14.18
CA ASP A 41 1.87 -0.11 14.56
C ASP A 41 1.73 1.30 13.98
N ASP A 42 0.69 1.52 13.16
CA ASP A 42 0.45 2.79 12.48
C ASP A 42 -1.06 3.06 12.34
N VAL A 43 -1.44 4.29 12.03
CA VAL A 43 -2.82 4.57 11.62
C VAL A 43 -2.99 4.04 10.21
N LEU A 44 -3.72 2.93 10.09
CA LEU A 44 -3.91 2.25 8.81
C LEU A 44 -4.99 2.96 7.99
N SER A 45 -4.84 2.96 6.66
CA SER A 45 -5.72 3.67 5.74
C SER A 45 -5.95 2.81 4.49
N PHE A 46 -7.22 2.55 4.17
CA PHE A 46 -7.65 1.70 3.05
C PHE A 46 -8.66 2.41 2.18
N TRP A 47 -8.82 1.95 0.94
CA TRP A 47 -9.78 2.47 -0.04
C TRP A 47 -10.31 1.34 -0.91
N GLY A 48 -11.32 1.62 -1.73
CA GLY A 48 -11.91 0.68 -2.68
C GLY A 48 -11.39 0.81 -4.10
N MET A 49 -10.24 1.48 -4.31
CA MET A 49 -9.66 1.66 -5.65
C MET A 49 -9.51 0.31 -6.35
N ASN A 50 -10.07 0.15 -7.55
CA ASN A 50 -10.02 -1.09 -8.34
C ASN A 50 -10.58 -2.35 -7.63
N THR A 51 -11.35 -2.19 -6.55
CA THR A 51 -12.05 -3.27 -5.85
C THR A 51 -13.49 -3.35 -6.31
N PHE A 52 -13.92 -4.51 -6.82
CA PHE A 52 -15.27 -4.71 -7.36
C PHE A 52 -16.27 -5.24 -6.32
N ILE A 53 -15.76 -5.96 -5.32
CA ILE A 53 -16.57 -6.61 -4.28
C ILE A 53 -16.79 -5.60 -3.14
N PRO A 54 -18.00 -5.45 -2.61
CA PRO A 54 -18.21 -4.67 -1.39
C PRO A 54 -17.63 -5.39 -0.18
N LEU A 55 -16.83 -4.69 0.63
CA LEU A 55 -16.06 -5.29 1.72
C LEU A 55 -16.29 -4.57 3.05
N ASP A 56 -16.29 -5.32 4.15
CA ASP A 56 -15.97 -4.76 5.45
C ASP A 56 -14.48 -4.93 5.73
N ILE A 57 -13.90 -4.01 6.49
CA ILE A 57 -12.54 -4.08 7.00
C ILE A 57 -12.52 -3.93 8.52
N ALA A 58 -11.90 -4.88 9.22
CA ALA A 58 -11.65 -4.84 10.66
C ALA A 58 -10.18 -4.47 10.93
N PHE A 59 -9.94 -3.36 11.60
CA PHE A 59 -8.62 -2.92 12.05
C PHE A 59 -8.30 -3.53 13.41
N ILE A 60 -7.08 -4.03 13.57
CA ILE A 60 -6.67 -4.82 14.74
C ILE A 60 -5.37 -4.26 15.31
N ASP A 61 -5.38 -3.98 16.61
CA ASP A 61 -4.23 -3.49 17.34
C ASP A 61 -3.21 -4.59 17.68
N ASN A 62 -2.08 -4.19 18.26
CA ASN A 62 -1.01 -5.11 18.66
C ASN A 62 -1.39 -6.09 19.79
N SER A 63 -2.53 -5.86 20.44
CA SER A 63 -3.11 -6.73 21.47
C SER A 63 -4.14 -7.69 20.88
N ASN A 64 -4.18 -7.82 19.55
CA ASN A 64 -5.13 -8.62 18.78
C ASN A 64 -6.59 -8.23 19.01
N LYS A 65 -6.86 -6.99 19.39
CA LYS A 65 -8.21 -6.48 19.61
C LYS A 65 -8.68 -5.68 18.39
N ILE A 66 -9.94 -5.87 18.01
CA ILE A 66 -10.58 -5.11 16.94
C ILE A 66 -10.78 -3.67 17.42
N ASP A 67 -10.04 -2.75 16.84
CA ASP A 67 -10.17 -1.30 17.06
C ASP A 67 -11.48 -0.78 16.46
N SER A 68 -11.68 -1.05 15.18
CA SER A 68 -12.83 -0.58 14.42
C SER A 68 -13.14 -1.48 13.24
N ILE A 69 -14.42 -1.60 12.91
CA ILE A 69 -14.92 -2.22 11.68
C ILE A 69 -15.54 -1.13 10.82
N GLN A 70 -15.16 -1.08 9.54
CA GLN A 70 -15.61 -0.08 8.57
C GLN A 70 -15.98 -0.72 7.23
N ARG A 71 -16.70 0.03 6.40
CA ARG A 71 -17.15 -0.40 5.07
C ARG A 71 -16.24 0.20 3.99
N ILE A 72 -15.71 -0.64 3.11
CA ILE A 72 -15.03 -0.22 1.88
C ILE A 72 -16.02 -0.37 0.73
N LYS A 73 -16.33 0.75 0.07
CA LYS A 73 -17.22 0.77 -1.09
C LYS A 73 -16.42 0.46 -2.37
N PRO A 74 -16.95 -0.36 -3.29
CA PRO A 74 -16.30 -0.62 -4.57
C PRO A 74 -15.97 0.67 -5.32
N HIS A 75 -14.77 0.74 -5.89
CA HIS A 75 -14.24 1.89 -6.65
C HIS A 75 -14.18 3.24 -5.92
N ASP A 76 -14.44 3.28 -4.61
CA ASP A 76 -14.40 4.51 -3.83
C ASP A 76 -12.98 4.82 -3.36
N LEU A 77 -12.49 6.02 -3.69
CA LEU A 77 -11.14 6.48 -3.31
C LEU A 77 -11.12 7.15 -1.93
N THR A 78 -12.29 7.32 -1.30
CA THR A 78 -12.39 7.87 0.05
C THR A 78 -11.78 6.88 1.03
N SER A 79 -10.76 7.32 1.76
CA SER A 79 -10.07 6.44 2.71
C SER A 79 -10.90 6.17 3.96
N VAL A 80 -10.94 4.90 4.36
CA VAL A 80 -11.35 4.46 5.70
C VAL A 80 -10.09 4.22 6.54
N LYS A 81 -10.08 4.73 7.77
CA LYS A 81 -8.89 4.75 8.63
C LYS A 81 -9.13 4.10 9.97
N SER A 82 -8.17 3.36 10.50
CA SER A 82 -8.23 2.88 11.88
C SER A 82 -8.38 4.06 12.86
N LYS A 83 -9.07 3.85 13.99
CA LYS A 83 -9.23 4.90 15.01
C LYS A 83 -7.94 5.10 15.80
N ASN A 84 -7.24 4.00 16.07
CA ASN A 84 -5.96 3.97 16.77
C ASN A 84 -4.88 3.30 15.91
N LYS A 85 -3.66 3.25 16.41
CA LYS A 85 -2.57 2.50 15.76
C LYS A 85 -2.91 1.01 15.73
N CYS A 86 -2.73 0.40 14.57
CA CYS A 86 -3.02 -1.01 14.31
C CYS A 86 -1.84 -1.63 13.56
N CYS A 87 -1.64 -2.94 13.75
CA CYS A 87 -0.62 -3.71 13.04
C CYS A 87 -1.25 -4.71 12.05
N HIS A 88 -2.57 -4.92 12.14
CA HIS A 88 -3.30 -5.77 11.21
C HIS A 88 -4.59 -5.11 10.74
N ALA A 89 -5.04 -5.53 9.56
CA ALA A 89 -6.40 -5.30 9.09
C ALA A 89 -6.93 -6.57 8.39
N ILE A 90 -8.22 -6.85 8.51
CA ILE A 90 -8.87 -8.00 7.84
C ILE A 90 -10.01 -7.50 6.96
N GLU A 91 -9.90 -7.73 5.66
CA GLU A 91 -10.99 -7.54 4.71
C GLU A 91 -11.82 -8.83 4.59
N ALA A 92 -13.15 -8.67 4.61
CA ALA A 92 -14.12 -9.73 4.37
C ALA A 92 -15.30 -9.21 3.56
N ASN A 93 -16.14 -10.10 3.01
CA ASN A 93 -17.37 -9.70 2.33
C ASN A 93 -18.21 -8.75 3.21
N GLU A 94 -18.80 -7.73 2.61
CA GLU A 94 -19.69 -6.80 3.29
C GLU A 94 -20.75 -7.53 4.16
N GLY A 95 -20.91 -7.03 5.38
CA GLY A 95 -21.81 -7.53 6.41
C GLY A 95 -21.35 -8.84 7.05
N TRP A 96 -20.16 -9.36 6.74
CA TRP A 96 -19.70 -10.63 7.32
C TRP A 96 -19.53 -10.53 8.84
N PHE A 97 -18.93 -9.45 9.33
CA PHE A 97 -18.72 -9.26 10.77
C PHE A 97 -20.06 -9.13 11.51
N ASP A 98 -20.97 -8.29 11.00
CA ASP A 98 -22.30 -8.10 11.57
C ASP A 98 -23.10 -9.40 11.62
N ARG A 99 -23.16 -10.16 10.50
CA ARG A 99 -23.86 -11.45 10.43
C ARG A 99 -23.30 -12.50 11.39
N ASN A 100 -22.03 -12.39 11.75
CA ASN A 100 -21.37 -13.28 12.69
C ASN A 100 -21.30 -12.72 14.12
N GLY A 101 -21.94 -11.57 14.38
CA GLY A 101 -21.98 -10.94 15.69
C GLY A 101 -20.61 -10.47 16.18
N ILE A 102 -19.68 -10.15 15.28
CA ILE A 102 -18.35 -9.62 15.58
C ILE A 102 -18.42 -8.10 15.62
N SER A 103 -17.77 -7.48 16.61
CA SER A 103 -17.88 -6.04 16.85
C SER A 103 -16.59 -5.45 17.40
N ASN A 104 -16.52 -4.12 17.43
CA ASN A 104 -15.39 -3.40 18.03
C ASN A 104 -15.13 -3.88 19.47
N GLY A 105 -13.87 -4.14 19.75
CA GLY A 105 -13.35 -4.62 21.03
C GLY A 105 -13.38 -6.14 21.20
N ASP A 106 -13.93 -6.92 20.26
CA ASP A 106 -13.69 -8.35 20.20
C ASP A 106 -12.23 -8.64 19.81
N PHE A 107 -11.77 -9.86 20.05
CA PHE A 107 -10.39 -10.29 19.82
C PHE A 107 -10.29 -11.21 18.62
N VAL A 108 -9.09 -11.28 18.03
CA VAL A 108 -8.76 -12.21 16.97
C VAL A 108 -7.63 -13.15 17.37
N GLU A 109 -7.64 -14.35 16.84
CA GLU A 109 -6.52 -15.30 16.93
C GLU A 109 -6.18 -15.79 15.52
N ILE A 110 -4.92 -15.63 15.12
CA ILE A 110 -4.43 -15.99 13.80
C ILE A 110 -3.73 -17.35 13.92
N PHE A 111 -4.26 -18.36 13.22
CA PHE A 111 -3.69 -19.69 13.17
C PHE A 111 -3.09 -19.94 11.78
N GLU A 112 -1.76 -20.02 11.72
CA GLU A 112 -1.04 -20.46 10.53
C GLU A 112 -0.97 -22.00 10.53
N ASP A 113 -1.45 -22.64 9.47
CA ASP A 113 -1.39 -24.09 9.32
C ASP A 113 -0.07 -24.49 8.63
N ASN A 114 0.77 -25.25 9.32
CA ASN A 114 2.05 -25.75 8.80
C ASN A 114 1.91 -26.84 7.72
N LEU A 115 0.67 -27.23 7.36
CA LEU A 115 0.36 -28.22 6.33
C LEU A 115 0.09 -27.61 4.94
N GLY A 116 0.31 -26.30 4.78
CA GLY A 116 0.16 -25.60 3.48
C GLY A 116 -1.26 -25.13 3.17
N ASN A 117 -2.18 -25.18 4.14
CA ASN A 117 -3.51 -24.59 4.02
C ASN A 117 -3.47 -23.07 4.26
N SER A 118 -4.46 -22.36 3.74
CA SER A 118 -4.65 -20.93 4.06
C SER A 118 -4.78 -20.75 5.57
N PRO A 119 -4.08 -19.76 6.17
CA PRO A 119 -4.26 -19.40 7.57
C PRO A 119 -5.72 -19.14 7.90
N LYS A 120 -6.08 -19.37 9.16
CA LYS A 120 -7.42 -19.08 9.67
C LYS A 120 -7.35 -17.98 10.69
N VAL A 121 -8.35 -17.09 10.66
CA VAL A 121 -8.56 -16.14 11.75
C VAL A 121 -9.81 -16.51 12.49
N PHE A 122 -9.68 -16.71 13.79
CA PHE A 122 -10.78 -16.96 14.72
C PHE A 122 -11.15 -15.66 15.44
N PHE A 123 -12.44 -15.48 15.70
CA PHE A 123 -12.95 -14.30 16.39
C PHE A 123 -13.50 -14.67 17.76
N ILE A 124 -13.02 -13.98 18.79
CA ILE A 124 -13.31 -14.24 20.20
C ILE A 124 -14.04 -13.04 20.77
N LYS A 125 -15.25 -13.26 21.30
CA LYS A 125 -16.04 -12.20 21.92
C LYS A 125 -15.31 -11.65 23.15
N LYS A 126 -15.30 -10.32 23.31
CA LYS A 126 -14.92 -9.74 24.60
C LYS A 126 -15.85 -10.29 25.68
N GLN A 127 -15.26 -10.79 26.77
CA GLN A 127 -16.08 -11.16 27.93
C GLN A 127 -16.75 -9.88 28.43
N SER A 128 -18.08 -9.88 28.46
CA SER A 128 -18.80 -8.83 29.15
C SER A 128 -18.52 -9.03 30.64
N SER A 129 -17.93 -8.03 31.29
CA SER A 129 -17.86 -7.99 32.75
C SER A 129 -19.26 -8.27 33.28
N VAL A 130 -19.43 -9.40 33.97
CA VAL A 130 -20.65 -9.68 34.71
C VAL A 130 -20.85 -8.49 35.64
N LYS A 131 -21.98 -7.77 35.49
CA LYS A 131 -22.42 -6.84 36.53
C LYS A 131 -22.69 -7.68 37.77
N THR A 132 -21.75 -7.69 38.71
CA THR A 132 -22.04 -8.14 40.07
C THR A 132 -23.14 -7.22 40.60
N ALA A 133 -24.31 -7.79 40.88
CA ALA A 133 -25.37 -7.10 41.58
C ALA A 133 -24.88 -6.70 42.98
N GLN A 134 -25.29 -5.50 43.42
CA GLN A 134 -24.95 -4.83 44.67
C GLN A 134 -24.97 -5.72 45.93
N LEU A 135 -24.00 -5.45 46.81
CA LEU A 135 -24.22 -5.43 48.25
C LEU A 135 -23.81 -4.05 48.76
N ASP A 136 -24.77 -3.37 49.36
CA ASP A 136 -24.61 -2.09 50.04
C ASP A 136 -23.69 -2.26 51.27
N SER A 137 -22.77 -1.32 51.46
CA SER A 137 -22.36 -0.90 52.79
C SER A 137 -21.76 0.50 52.69
N ASP A 138 -22.55 1.46 53.16
CA ASP A 138 -22.09 2.74 53.67
C ASP A 138 -20.95 2.55 54.70
N ASP A 139 -20.16 3.61 54.86
CA ASP A 139 -19.14 3.85 55.89
C ASP A 139 -17.77 3.15 55.73
N VAL A 140 -16.72 3.95 55.46
CA VAL A 140 -15.77 4.46 56.48
C VAL A 140 -14.69 5.33 55.80
N ASP A 141 -14.51 6.52 56.38
CA ASP A 141 -13.48 7.55 56.14
C ASP A 141 -12.02 7.08 56.32
N ASP A 142 -11.12 7.89 55.72
CA ASP A 142 -9.92 8.45 56.34
C ASP A 142 -8.51 7.99 55.89
N LEU A 143 -7.64 9.01 55.80
CA LEU A 143 -6.17 9.06 55.91
C LEU A 143 -5.28 9.01 54.65
N SER A 144 -5.03 10.23 54.14
CA SER A 144 -3.72 10.93 54.04
C SER A 144 -2.60 10.41 53.12
N GLU A 145 -2.18 11.30 52.20
CA GLU A 145 -0.88 11.33 51.53
C GLU A 145 0.29 11.58 52.51
N PRO A 146 1.54 11.31 52.09
CA PRO A 146 2.49 12.43 52.12
C PRO A 146 3.39 12.56 50.88
N THR A 147 3.79 13.81 50.66
CA THR A 147 4.75 14.34 49.68
C THR A 147 6.14 14.58 50.30
N ASN A 148 7.08 15.01 49.43
CA ASN A 148 8.39 15.67 49.63
C ASN A 148 9.61 14.73 49.47
N GLU A 149 10.44 14.86 48.41
CA GLU A 149 11.57 15.83 48.24
C GLU A 149 12.63 15.63 49.35
N GLU A 150 13.94 15.44 49.12
CA GLU A 150 14.83 16.15 48.19
C GLU A 150 16.32 15.65 48.32
N LEU A 151 17.19 15.97 47.34
CA LEU A 151 18.67 16.17 47.36
C LEU A 151 19.62 14.93 47.23
N ASP A 152 20.73 14.92 46.47
CA ASP A 152 21.34 15.79 45.44
C ASP A 152 22.66 15.12 44.91
N LEU A 153 23.04 15.40 43.64
CA LEU A 153 24.41 15.69 43.11
C LEU A 153 25.53 14.59 43.13
N ILE A 154 26.43 14.34 42.15
CA ILE A 154 27.20 15.01 41.05
C ILE A 154 27.79 13.85 40.17
N SER A 155 28.00 13.87 38.84
CA SER A 155 28.91 14.63 37.91
C SER A 155 28.66 14.09 36.47
N ARG A 156 28.47 14.92 35.41
CA ARG A 156 29.47 15.51 34.46
C ARG A 156 30.26 14.43 33.66
N ASP A 157 30.30 14.39 32.31
CA ASP A 157 30.66 15.40 31.29
C ASP A 157 29.98 15.14 29.92
N GLU A 158 29.44 16.16 29.23
CA GLU A 158 29.92 16.86 27.99
C GLU A 158 29.99 16.04 26.67
N PHE A 159 29.33 16.52 25.59
CA PHE A 159 29.98 17.16 24.41
C PHE A 159 28.98 17.54 23.28
N LEU A 160 28.87 18.87 23.07
CA LEU A 160 28.74 19.68 21.83
C LEU A 160 27.57 19.58 20.82
N ASN A 161 26.81 20.69 20.77
CA ASN A 161 26.35 21.39 19.57
C ASN A 161 27.55 22.02 18.83
N ASP A 162 27.54 22.07 17.49
CA ASP A 162 27.68 23.34 16.76
C ASP A 162 27.20 23.24 15.30
N SER A 163 27.16 24.39 14.66
CA SER A 163 26.27 24.88 13.62
C SER A 163 26.87 24.80 12.20
N ASN A 164 25.98 24.90 11.20
CA ASN A 164 26.15 25.16 9.74
C ASN A 164 27.14 26.32 9.40
N PRO A 165 27.45 26.66 8.10
CA PRO A 165 27.34 25.98 6.79
C PRO A 165 28.60 26.15 5.87
N SER A 166 28.64 25.54 4.68
CA SER A 166 29.35 26.12 3.50
C SER A 166 28.86 25.53 2.16
N GLU A 167 28.54 26.43 1.23
CA GLU A 167 28.22 26.19 -0.19
C GLU A 167 29.48 26.03 -1.06
N SER A 168 29.40 25.22 -2.12
CA SER A 168 29.76 25.58 -3.52
C SER A 168 29.68 24.33 -4.41
N ASN A 169 28.67 24.30 -5.28
CA ASN A 169 28.74 24.55 -6.73
C ASN A 169 29.07 23.33 -7.59
N TYR A 170 28.03 22.66 -8.11
CA TYR A 170 27.87 22.44 -9.55
C TYR A 170 26.38 22.56 -9.89
N LEU A 171 26.06 23.60 -10.63
CA LEU A 171 24.78 23.84 -11.28
C LEU A 171 24.66 22.82 -12.43
N VAL A 172 23.71 21.90 -12.31
CA VAL A 172 23.02 21.31 -13.46
C VAL A 172 21.57 21.70 -13.25
N ASP A 173 21.02 22.39 -14.24
CA ASP A 173 19.71 23.04 -14.19
C ASP A 173 18.60 22.02 -13.95
N ASN A 174 18.34 21.71 -12.67
CA ASN A 174 17.18 20.96 -12.21
C ASN A 174 15.98 21.93 -12.14
N GLU A 175 15.56 22.45 -13.29
CA GLU A 175 14.16 22.82 -13.40
C GLU A 175 13.35 21.52 -13.37
N GLY A 176 12.82 21.22 -12.18
CA GLY A 176 11.96 20.08 -11.94
C GLY A 176 10.80 20.08 -12.92
N PHE A 177 10.79 19.11 -13.81
CA PHE A 177 9.64 18.77 -14.64
C PHE A 177 8.57 18.07 -13.79
N VAL A 178 8.00 18.79 -12.82
CA VAL A 178 6.62 18.52 -12.37
C VAL A 178 5.71 19.24 -13.36
N ASP A 179 5.62 18.66 -14.55
CA ASP A 179 4.67 19.07 -15.56
C ASP A 179 3.23 18.89 -15.03
N ASP A 180 2.27 19.67 -15.52
CA ASP A 180 0.86 19.62 -15.09
C ASP A 180 0.19 18.25 -15.28
N GLU A 181 0.89 17.35 -15.97
CA GLU A 181 0.50 16.00 -16.31
C GLU A 181 1.19 14.91 -15.46
N SER A 182 2.05 15.26 -14.50
CA SER A 182 2.69 14.28 -13.61
C SER A 182 1.72 13.69 -12.60
N ASP A 183 1.85 12.39 -12.32
CA ASP A 183 1.14 11.70 -11.24
C ASP A 183 2.05 11.23 -10.11
N VAL A 184 3.36 11.44 -10.23
CA VAL A 184 4.38 11.19 -9.22
C VAL A 184 4.83 12.49 -8.54
N THR A 185 5.19 12.43 -7.26
CA THR A 185 5.78 13.55 -6.50
C THR A 185 7.30 13.61 -6.66
N LEU A 186 7.92 14.75 -6.31
CA LEU A 186 9.39 14.87 -6.27
C LEU A 186 10.03 13.88 -5.29
N GLU A 187 9.40 13.64 -4.13
CA GLU A 187 9.86 12.64 -3.15
C GLU A 187 9.86 11.21 -3.72
N GLU A 188 8.85 10.85 -4.52
CA GLU A 188 8.77 9.55 -5.20
C GLU A 188 9.83 9.42 -6.30
N LEU A 189 10.19 10.53 -6.92
CA LEU A 189 11.27 10.58 -7.91
C LEU A 189 12.64 10.47 -7.24
N ASP A 190 12.84 11.09 -6.08
CA ASP A 190 14.06 10.96 -5.29
C ASP A 190 14.26 9.52 -4.79
N ASP A 191 13.19 8.86 -4.32
CA ASP A 191 13.20 7.43 -4.00
C ASP A 191 13.56 6.55 -5.22
N ALA A 192 13.19 6.99 -6.43
CA ALA A 192 13.54 6.32 -7.68
C ALA A 192 15.03 6.51 -8.04
N ILE A 193 15.56 7.71 -7.81
CA ILE A 193 16.95 8.09 -8.09
C ILE A 193 17.93 7.38 -7.14
N ASP A 194 17.54 7.13 -5.89
CA ASP A 194 18.37 6.42 -4.90
C ASP A 194 18.48 4.90 -5.20
N GLY A 195 17.54 4.34 -5.97
CA GLY A 195 17.69 3.02 -6.60
C GLY A 195 18.54 3.08 -7.87
N ALA A 196 18.16 3.96 -8.80
CA ALA A 196 18.56 3.84 -10.21
C ALA A 196 19.84 4.62 -10.59
N ARG A 197 20.94 4.41 -9.87
CA ARG A 197 22.24 5.02 -10.24
C ARG A 197 22.99 4.24 -11.32
N GLU A 198 22.61 4.42 -12.58
CA GLU A 198 23.55 4.60 -13.71
C GLU A 198 22.81 5.10 -14.97
N TYR A 199 22.90 6.39 -15.30
CA TYR A 199 22.90 6.88 -16.70
C TYR A 199 23.20 8.38 -16.76
N LEU A 200 24.40 8.74 -17.20
CA LEU A 200 24.72 9.96 -17.96
C LEU A 200 26.09 9.76 -18.63
N ASP A 201 26.16 8.94 -19.69
CA ASP A 201 26.93 9.31 -20.89
C ASP A 201 26.75 8.26 -22.01
N LYS A 202 26.06 8.66 -23.09
CA LYS A 202 26.39 8.32 -24.49
C LYS A 202 25.44 9.05 -25.43
N PRO A 203 25.95 9.77 -26.45
CA PRO A 203 25.12 10.49 -27.40
C PRO A 203 24.33 9.53 -28.29
N SER A 204 23.04 9.83 -28.45
CA SER A 204 22.12 9.19 -29.37
C SER A 204 22.43 9.60 -30.81
N ASP A 205 23.17 8.77 -31.54
CA ASP A 205 23.16 8.80 -33.00
C ASP A 205 22.81 7.42 -33.51
N LYS A 206 21.51 7.19 -33.73
CA LYS A 206 20.98 6.30 -34.77
C LYS A 206 19.49 6.57 -34.96
N LYS A 207 19.16 6.92 -36.20
CA LYS A 207 17.81 7.15 -36.70
C LYS A 207 16.90 5.96 -36.40
N ASP A 208 15.68 6.27 -35.96
CA ASP A 208 14.53 5.38 -35.93
C ASP A 208 14.42 4.63 -37.27
N GLU A 209 14.78 3.34 -37.27
CA GLU A 209 14.33 2.42 -38.30
C GLU A 209 13.05 1.76 -37.79
N THR A 210 11.91 2.27 -38.26
CA THR A 210 10.64 1.57 -38.20
C THR A 210 10.74 0.27 -38.98
N LYS A 211 10.71 -0.87 -38.28
CA LYS A 211 10.54 -2.19 -38.89
C LYS A 211 9.40 -2.94 -38.22
N GLY A 212 8.30 -3.03 -38.97
CA GLY A 212 7.34 -4.14 -38.97
C GLY A 212 6.21 -4.11 -37.92
N VAL A 213 4.97 -4.09 -38.40
CA VAL A 213 3.78 -4.65 -37.72
C VAL A 213 3.35 -5.84 -38.60
N PRO A 214 2.88 -6.99 -38.09
CA PRO A 214 2.29 -7.23 -36.76
C PRO A 214 2.93 -8.38 -35.96
N THR A 215 3.16 -8.17 -34.66
CA THR A 215 3.10 -9.26 -33.69
C THR A 215 1.61 -9.61 -33.53
N ASP A 216 1.26 -10.87 -33.76
CA ASP A 216 -0.12 -11.36 -33.76
C ASP A 216 -0.86 -10.96 -32.46
N LEU A 217 -1.79 -10.00 -32.54
CA LEU A 217 -2.63 -9.55 -31.41
C LEU A 217 -3.38 -10.72 -30.74
N ALA A 218 -3.44 -11.89 -31.39
CA ALA A 218 -4.07 -13.11 -30.89
C ALA A 218 -3.42 -13.71 -29.63
N HIS A 219 -2.22 -13.27 -29.22
CA HIS A 219 -1.48 -13.89 -28.10
C HIS A 219 -1.23 -12.97 -26.89
N ILE A 220 -1.86 -11.80 -26.80
CA ILE A 220 -1.79 -10.99 -25.57
C ILE A 220 -2.61 -11.69 -24.47
N PRO A 221 -2.00 -12.11 -23.34
CA PRO A 221 -2.74 -12.73 -22.26
C PRO A 221 -3.73 -11.76 -21.62
N ARG A 222 -4.79 -12.29 -21.01
CA ARG A 222 -5.60 -11.52 -20.06
C ARG A 222 -4.94 -11.55 -18.70
N PHE A 223 -4.77 -10.39 -18.09
CA PHE A 223 -4.14 -10.27 -16.78
C PHE A 223 -5.16 -9.98 -15.70
N GLY A 224 -4.98 -10.59 -14.53
CA GLY A 224 -5.82 -10.34 -13.36
C GLY A 224 -5.45 -9.09 -12.58
N SER A 225 -4.44 -8.33 -13.03
CA SER A 225 -4.06 -7.03 -12.45
C SER A 225 -3.14 -6.26 -13.39
N VAL A 226 -3.13 -4.93 -13.27
CA VAL A 226 -2.22 -4.05 -14.03
C VAL A 226 -0.74 -4.40 -13.78
N PHE A 227 -0.37 -4.84 -12.57
CA PHE A 227 0.99 -5.29 -12.26
C PHE A 227 1.45 -6.46 -13.13
N GLN A 228 0.59 -7.45 -13.32
CA GLN A 228 0.89 -8.60 -14.18
C GLN A 228 1.02 -8.17 -15.65
N ALA A 229 0.19 -7.22 -16.08
CA ALA A 229 0.30 -6.66 -17.43
C ALA A 229 1.62 -5.91 -17.60
N ILE A 230 1.98 -5.01 -16.69
CA ILE A 230 3.25 -4.25 -16.75
C ILE A 230 4.45 -5.19 -16.79
N ASN A 231 4.49 -6.20 -15.90
CA ASN A 231 5.59 -7.17 -15.90
C ASN A 231 5.67 -7.96 -17.22
N TRP A 232 4.53 -8.42 -17.74
CA TRP A 232 4.52 -9.11 -19.04
C TRP A 232 4.97 -8.18 -20.17
N GLY A 233 4.51 -6.92 -20.18
CA GLY A 233 4.91 -5.91 -21.15
C GLY A 233 6.42 -5.67 -21.13
N LYS A 234 7.00 -5.55 -19.93
CA LYS A 234 8.45 -5.46 -19.72
C LYS A 234 9.17 -6.70 -20.26
N GLU A 235 8.78 -7.89 -19.83
CA GLU A 235 9.43 -9.16 -20.18
C GLU A 235 9.37 -9.49 -21.68
N ASN A 236 8.33 -9.01 -22.38
CA ASN A 236 8.11 -9.25 -23.80
C ASN A 236 8.41 -8.03 -24.67
N ASN A 237 9.00 -6.98 -24.08
CA ASN A 237 9.28 -5.70 -24.71
C ASN A 237 8.09 -5.12 -25.50
N GLN A 238 6.87 -5.23 -24.97
CA GLN A 238 5.64 -4.73 -25.59
C GLN A 238 5.30 -3.35 -25.04
N THR A 239 5.00 -2.41 -25.94
CA THR A 239 4.50 -1.10 -25.53
C THR A 239 3.07 -1.20 -25.02
N MET A 240 2.73 -0.30 -24.09
CA MET A 240 1.41 -0.22 -23.46
C MET A 240 0.78 1.14 -23.74
N LEU A 241 -0.50 1.14 -24.10
CA LEU A 241 -1.34 2.33 -23.97
C LEU A 241 -1.98 2.31 -22.59
N ILE A 242 -1.61 3.26 -21.74
CA ILE A 242 -2.19 3.42 -20.40
C ILE A 242 -3.12 4.63 -20.39
N LYS A 243 -4.16 4.57 -19.56
CA LYS A 243 -4.98 5.72 -19.18
C LYS A 243 -4.91 5.84 -17.67
N TYR A 244 -4.43 6.98 -17.18
CA TYR A 244 -4.16 7.19 -15.77
C TYR A 244 -4.74 8.51 -15.27
N LYS A 245 -4.88 8.63 -13.96
CA LYS A 245 -5.34 9.85 -13.29
C LYS A 245 -4.14 10.58 -12.65
N THR A 246 -3.93 11.85 -13.02
CA THR A 246 -2.88 12.68 -12.42
C THR A 246 -3.21 13.06 -10.98
N ILE A 247 -2.21 13.56 -10.23
CA ILE A 247 -2.41 14.08 -8.87
C ILE A 247 -3.45 15.22 -8.86
N LYS A 248 -3.46 16.06 -9.91
CA LYS A 248 -4.43 17.15 -10.10
C LYS A 248 -5.82 16.65 -10.53
N GLY A 249 -5.98 15.35 -10.77
CA GLY A 249 -7.24 14.71 -11.09
C GLY A 249 -7.58 14.62 -12.58
N ASN A 250 -6.68 15.06 -13.47
CA ASN A 250 -6.86 14.94 -14.91
C ASN A 250 -6.72 13.48 -15.35
N ILE A 251 -7.49 13.06 -16.35
CA ILE A 251 -7.36 11.72 -16.94
C ILE A 251 -6.63 11.85 -18.26
N ILE A 252 -5.51 11.14 -18.38
CA ILE A 252 -4.57 11.28 -19.48
C ILE A 252 -4.27 9.89 -20.05
N SER A 253 -4.09 9.79 -21.38
CA SER A 253 -3.64 8.57 -22.04
C SER A 253 -2.21 8.71 -22.52
N ARG A 254 -1.39 7.68 -22.31
CA ARG A 254 0.03 7.63 -22.71
C ARG A 254 0.40 6.33 -23.38
N GLU A 255 1.20 6.43 -24.44
CA GLU A 255 1.89 5.28 -25.01
C GLU A 255 3.28 5.17 -24.40
N ILE A 256 3.54 4.06 -23.71
CA ILE A 256 4.73 3.87 -22.88
C ILE A 256 5.45 2.57 -23.21
N GLU A 257 6.75 2.57 -22.95
CA GLU A 257 7.61 1.39 -22.92
C GLU A 257 7.87 1.05 -21.44
N PRO A 258 7.24 0.01 -20.86
CA PRO A 258 7.45 -0.33 -19.45
C PRO A 258 8.86 -0.86 -19.21
N HIS A 259 9.65 -0.20 -18.35
CA HIS A 259 11.04 -0.56 -18.10
C HIS A 259 11.25 -1.22 -16.74
N ASP A 260 10.66 -0.70 -15.67
CA ASP A 260 10.68 -1.39 -14.37
C ASP A 260 9.57 -0.99 -13.40
N LEU A 261 9.46 -1.76 -12.32
CA LEU A 261 8.57 -1.51 -11.18
C LEU A 261 9.40 -1.44 -9.88
N PHE A 262 9.22 -0.37 -9.12
CA PHE A 262 9.84 -0.23 -7.81
C PHE A 262 8.83 0.28 -6.77
N PHE A 263 9.17 0.05 -5.50
CA PHE A 263 8.35 0.49 -4.37
C PHE A 263 8.97 1.72 -3.72
N ALA A 264 8.33 2.88 -3.87
CA ALA A 264 8.70 4.11 -3.18
C ALA A 264 8.41 3.94 -1.68
N LYS A 265 9.46 3.96 -0.85
CA LYS A 265 9.35 3.68 0.59
C LYS A 265 8.69 4.85 1.33
N THR A 266 8.95 6.07 0.88
CA THR A 266 8.42 7.31 1.48
C THR A 266 6.91 7.36 1.37
N THR A 267 6.36 7.23 0.16
CA THR A 267 4.92 7.31 -0.08
C THR A 267 4.20 5.96 -0.01
N ARG A 268 4.96 4.87 0.13
CA ARG A 268 4.47 3.48 0.17
C ARG A 268 3.67 3.10 -1.07
N ARG A 269 4.14 3.51 -2.26
CA ARG A 269 3.47 3.25 -3.54
C ARG A 269 4.35 2.48 -4.50
N GLN A 270 3.73 1.63 -5.33
CA GLN A 270 4.38 1.07 -6.51
C GLN A 270 4.42 2.09 -7.64
N VAL A 271 5.62 2.30 -8.16
CA VAL A 271 5.92 3.24 -9.24
C VAL A 271 6.50 2.44 -10.40
N MET A 272 6.05 2.77 -11.60
CA MET A 272 6.53 2.20 -12.85
C MET A 272 7.42 3.21 -13.55
N ALA A 273 8.67 2.84 -13.79
CA ALA A 273 9.56 3.57 -14.66
C ALA A 273 9.36 3.14 -16.12
N THR A 274 9.30 4.11 -17.02
CA THR A 274 8.94 3.92 -18.42
C THR A 274 9.64 4.90 -19.34
N PHE A 275 9.69 4.60 -20.64
CA PHE A 275 9.91 5.64 -21.65
C PHE A 275 8.55 6.05 -22.22
N ASP A 276 8.18 7.32 -22.09
CA ASP A 276 6.97 7.87 -22.67
C ASP A 276 7.23 8.23 -24.13
N ARG A 277 6.55 7.54 -25.05
CA ARG A 277 6.79 7.70 -26.50
C ARG A 277 6.24 9.00 -27.04
N GLN A 278 5.21 9.56 -26.41
CA GLN A 278 4.60 10.82 -26.85
C GLN A 278 5.43 12.01 -26.37
N VAL A 279 6.03 11.91 -25.19
CA VAL A 279 6.94 12.93 -24.64
C VAL A 279 8.36 12.77 -25.19
N GLY A 280 8.76 11.54 -25.53
CA GLY A 280 10.10 11.22 -26.01
C GLY A 280 11.16 11.18 -24.91
N ALA A 281 10.77 10.91 -23.67
CA ALA A 281 11.65 10.92 -22.50
C ALA A 281 11.24 9.87 -21.45
N PRO A 282 12.16 9.48 -20.54
CA PRO A 282 11.79 8.70 -19.36
C PRO A 282 10.72 9.39 -18.50
N ARG A 283 9.75 8.62 -18.03
CA ARG A 283 8.72 9.04 -17.06
C ARG A 283 8.42 7.94 -16.07
N SER A 284 7.94 8.36 -14.90
CA SER A 284 7.45 7.48 -13.85
C SER A 284 5.95 7.67 -13.65
N PHE A 285 5.25 6.57 -13.41
CA PHE A 285 3.81 6.58 -13.14
C PHE A 285 3.50 5.80 -11.87
N ILE A 286 2.57 6.30 -11.05
CA ILE A 286 2.06 5.51 -9.93
C ILE A 286 1.19 4.41 -10.52
N VAL A 287 1.58 3.15 -10.33
CA VAL A 287 0.88 2.01 -10.94
C VAL A 287 -0.60 2.00 -10.59
N MET A 288 -0.90 2.38 -9.35
CA MET A 288 -2.27 2.44 -8.88
C MET A 288 -3.12 3.51 -9.57
N ASN A 289 -2.52 4.60 -10.07
CA ASN A 289 -3.25 5.63 -10.78
C ASN A 289 -3.67 5.22 -12.20
N ILE A 290 -3.19 4.08 -12.70
CA ILE A 290 -3.58 3.52 -13.99
C ILE A 290 -5.01 2.96 -13.88
N LEU A 291 -5.92 3.55 -14.65
CA LEU A 291 -7.33 3.21 -14.70
C LEU A 291 -7.61 2.12 -15.73
N GLU A 292 -7.01 2.25 -16.92
CA GLU A 292 -7.15 1.32 -18.03
C GLU A 292 -5.79 1.11 -18.69
N TYR A 293 -5.58 -0.06 -19.29
CA TYR A 293 -4.41 -0.33 -20.13
C TYR A 293 -4.78 -1.23 -21.30
N SER A 294 -3.98 -1.18 -22.35
CA SER A 294 -4.03 -2.10 -23.48
C SER A 294 -2.64 -2.25 -24.10
N PHE A 295 -2.44 -3.33 -24.84
CA PHE A 295 -1.24 -3.52 -25.66
C PHE A 295 -1.60 -3.25 -27.12
N ASN A 296 -0.74 -2.54 -27.83
CA ASN A 296 -0.91 -2.20 -29.24
C ASN A 296 -0.12 -3.13 -30.19
N GLY A 297 0.61 -4.12 -29.63
CA GLY A 297 1.42 -5.07 -30.40
C GLY A 297 2.71 -4.48 -30.98
N VAL A 298 3.13 -3.30 -30.52
CA VAL A 298 4.40 -2.69 -30.92
C VAL A 298 5.49 -3.11 -29.94
N GLU A 299 6.57 -3.68 -30.48
CA GLU A 299 7.77 -4.03 -29.72
C GLU A 299 8.71 -2.83 -29.56
N PHE A 300 9.45 -2.78 -28.45
CA PHE A 300 10.52 -1.81 -28.22
C PHE A 300 11.84 -2.51 -27.88
N THR A 301 12.94 -1.77 -27.92
CA THR A 301 14.21 -2.21 -27.33
C THR A 301 14.41 -1.43 -26.03
N PRO A 302 14.63 -2.10 -24.87
CA PRO A 302 14.84 -1.41 -23.61
C PRO A 302 15.93 -0.34 -23.71
N LYS A 303 15.60 0.88 -23.30
CA LYS A 303 16.44 2.07 -23.41
C LYS A 303 17.29 2.31 -22.17
N PHE A 304 16.84 1.82 -21.02
CA PHE A 304 17.54 1.96 -19.75
C PHE A 304 17.19 0.83 -18.78
N ILE A 305 17.94 0.71 -17.69
CA ILE A 305 17.65 -0.20 -16.59
C ILE A 305 17.51 0.66 -15.34
N VAL A 306 16.50 0.38 -14.54
CA VAL A 306 16.33 0.99 -13.21
C VAL A 306 17.04 0.05 -12.24
N ILE A 307 18.15 0.52 -11.65
CA ILE A 307 18.93 -0.25 -10.68
C ILE A 307 18.30 -0.11 -9.29
#